data_AF-A0A533ZCX9-F1
#
_entry.id   AF-A0A533ZCX9-F1
#
_cell.length_a   1.000
_cell.length_b   1.000
_cell.length_c   1.000
_cell.angle_alpha   90.00
_cell.angle_beta   90.00
_cell.angle_gamma   90.00
#
_symmetry.space_group_name_H-M   'P 1'
#
loop_
_entity.id
_entity.type
_entity.pdbx_description
1 polymer ?
#
loop_
_entity_poly.entity_id
_entity_poly.type
_entity_poly.pdbx_seq_one_letter_code
_entity_poly.pdbx_strand_id
1 'polypeptide(L)'
;MGNKKGAIKQAGGRGSADMLMLVGALLTGTLLPVGGCHQTVSRDANEHAESAIIVVPGYYGTRLAQVADGDLVFISAWESLFGTRSLVLPFPGMGNRKGLELRPDGILQTVTVIPFLYSVEVYGSVVDALQRFHDGQVMVVPLAYDWRAAGP
;
A
#
# COMPACT_ATOMS: atom_id res chain seq x y z
N MET A 1 53.75 59.25 -32.69
CA MET A 1 52.64 59.00 -33.64
C MET A 1 51.79 57.85 -33.09
N GLY A 2 50.46 57.81 -33.20
CA GLY A 2 49.51 58.87 -33.54
C GLY A 2 48.20 58.35 -34.18
N ASN A 3 47.03 58.82 -33.67
CA ASN A 3 45.67 58.75 -34.28
C ASN A 3 44.99 57.36 -34.46
N LYS A 4 43.65 57.20 -34.46
CA LYS A 4 42.51 58.00 -33.93
C LYS A 4 41.17 57.21 -34.07
N LYS A 5 40.06 57.72 -33.48
CA LYS A 5 38.64 57.22 -33.55
C LYS A 5 38.43 55.91 -32.75
N GLY A 6 37.27 55.56 -32.17
CA GLY A 6 35.88 56.09 -32.13
C GLY A 6 34.92 54.89 -31.89
N ALA A 7 33.66 54.97 -31.43
CA ALA A 7 32.79 56.08 -30.99
C ALA A 7 31.53 55.53 -30.22
N ILE A 8 30.67 56.43 -29.69
CA ILE A 8 29.16 56.45 -29.70
C ILE A 8 28.43 55.08 -29.76
N LYS A 9 27.46 54.68 -28.90
CA LYS A 9 26.55 55.31 -27.89
C LYS A 9 26.13 54.23 -26.85
N GLN A 10 25.39 54.39 -25.73
CA GLN A 10 24.54 55.43 -25.09
C GLN A 10 23.06 55.62 -25.53
N ALA A 11 22.16 54.71 -25.11
CA ALA A 11 20.69 54.89 -24.94
C ALA A 11 20.09 53.71 -24.11
N GLY A 12 19.11 53.82 -23.21
CA GLY A 12 18.52 54.92 -22.41
C GLY A 12 18.20 54.37 -20.98
N GLY A 13 17.74 55.09 -19.95
CA GLY A 13 16.90 56.28 -19.89
C GLY A 13 15.44 55.93 -20.17
N ARG A 14 14.44 56.05 -19.28
CA ARG A 14 14.29 56.57 -17.88
C ARG A 14 13.39 55.55 -17.12
N GLY A 15 13.19 55.53 -15.79
CA GLY A 15 13.46 56.49 -14.73
C GLY A 15 12.15 56.97 -14.07
N SER A 16 12.12 57.01 -12.73
CA SER A 16 10.98 57.36 -11.84
C SER A 16 9.93 56.27 -11.54
N ALA A 17 9.96 55.85 -10.26
CA ALA A 17 8.86 55.58 -9.30
C ALA A 17 7.52 54.90 -9.69
N ASP A 18 6.93 54.31 -8.64
CA ASP A 18 5.52 53.94 -8.46
C ASP A 18 4.91 52.84 -9.36
N MET A 19 5.03 51.59 -8.91
CA MET A 19 3.84 50.72 -8.90
C MET A 19 3.79 49.76 -7.70
N LEU A 20 2.56 49.52 -7.26
CA LEU A 20 2.12 48.85 -6.03
C LEU A 20 2.58 47.39 -5.84
N MET A 21 2.61 46.96 -4.56
CA MET A 21 2.16 45.66 -4.00
C MET A 21 2.59 44.36 -4.72
N LEU A 22 3.10 43.32 -4.03
CA LEU A 22 2.28 42.46 -3.16
C LEU A 22 3.17 41.44 -2.40
N VAL A 23 2.70 40.93 -1.25
CA VAL A 23 3.25 39.81 -0.44
C VAL A 23 4.67 40.04 0.15
N GLY A 24 4.94 39.79 1.43
CA GLY A 24 4.10 39.26 2.52
C GLY A 24 4.90 38.28 3.39
N ALA A 25 4.89 38.48 4.71
CA ALA A 25 5.58 37.63 5.69
C ALA A 25 5.01 36.18 5.69
N LEU A 26 5.64 35.15 6.26
CA LEU A 26 6.11 35.07 7.65
C LEU A 26 6.99 33.81 7.89
N LEU A 27 7.96 33.85 8.82
CA LEU A 27 8.59 32.64 9.35
C LEU A 27 7.76 32.04 10.50
N THR A 28 7.18 30.86 10.31
CA THR A 28 6.77 29.97 11.42
C THR A 28 6.50 28.55 10.92
N GLY A 29 6.96 27.54 11.68
CA GLY A 29 6.31 26.22 11.76
C GLY A 29 6.87 25.10 10.88
N THR A 30 7.66 24.20 11.49
CA THR A 30 7.80 22.80 11.08
C THR A 30 7.61 21.89 12.28
N LEU A 31 6.36 21.74 12.73
CA LEU A 31 5.97 20.67 13.65
C LEU A 31 6.19 19.33 12.94
N LEU A 32 6.99 18.44 13.53
CA LEU A 32 7.15 17.07 13.05
C LEU A 32 5.87 16.27 13.40
N PRO A 33 5.09 15.78 12.43
CA PRO A 33 4.02 14.85 12.71
C PRO A 33 4.66 13.51 13.12
N VAL A 34 4.42 13.07 14.36
CA VAL A 34 4.71 11.69 14.75
C VAL A 34 3.69 10.80 14.05
N GLY A 35 4.03 10.37 12.84
CA GLY A 35 3.24 9.49 12.00
C GLY A 35 3.20 8.06 12.55
N GLY A 36 2.54 7.88 13.70
CA GLY A 36 2.14 6.55 14.15
C GLY A 36 1.22 5.93 13.11
N CYS A 37 1.49 4.69 12.72
CA CYS A 37 0.71 3.95 11.74
C CYS A 37 -0.70 3.66 12.28
N HIS A 38 -1.60 4.65 12.16
CA HIS A 38 -3.01 4.45 12.44
C HIS A 38 -3.55 3.48 11.38
N GLN A 39 -3.75 2.22 11.78
CA GLN A 39 -4.50 1.27 10.97
C GLN A 39 -5.97 1.73 10.95
N THR A 40 -6.29 2.58 9.98
CA THR A 40 -7.66 2.87 9.59
C THR A 40 -8.23 1.62 8.93
N VAL A 41 -8.77 0.71 9.75
CA VAL A 41 -9.80 -0.21 9.28
C VAL A 41 -10.87 0.65 8.62
N SER A 42 -11.10 0.47 7.32
CA SER A 42 -11.99 1.34 6.54
C SER A 42 -13.42 1.27 7.06
N ARG A 43 -13.79 2.23 7.90
CA ARG A 43 -15.11 2.37 8.52
C ARG A 43 -16.10 3.05 7.56
N ASP A 44 -16.10 2.58 6.31
CA ASP A 44 -16.89 3.11 5.19
C ASP A 44 -17.71 1.98 4.53
N ALA A 45 -18.56 1.35 5.34
CA ALA A 45 -19.71 0.56 4.88
C ALA A 45 -20.73 0.44 6.03
N ASN A 46 -21.93 0.99 5.83
CA ASN A 46 -23.11 0.88 6.70
C ASN A 46 -22.88 1.09 8.22
N GLU A 47 -23.01 2.34 8.70
CA GLU A 47 -23.34 2.61 10.11
C GLU A 47 -24.75 2.14 10.53
N HIS A 48 -25.45 1.37 9.68
CA HIS A 48 -26.78 0.79 9.91
C HIS A 48 -26.77 -0.75 9.79
N ALA A 49 -25.60 -1.40 9.70
CA ALA A 49 -25.51 -2.85 9.66
C ALA A 49 -25.74 -3.44 11.06
N GLU A 50 -26.97 -3.89 11.36
CA GLU A 50 -27.32 -4.54 12.63
C GLU A 50 -26.58 -5.87 12.87
N SER A 51 -25.97 -6.45 11.82
CA SER A 51 -25.16 -7.66 11.91
C SER A 51 -24.00 -7.67 10.91
N ALA A 52 -22.98 -8.45 11.21
CA ALA A 52 -21.79 -8.65 10.37
C ALA A 52 -21.41 -10.13 10.29
N ILE A 53 -20.93 -10.56 9.13
CA ILE A 53 -20.43 -11.92 8.88
C ILE A 53 -18.92 -11.82 8.72
N ILE A 54 -18.16 -12.34 9.69
CA ILE A 54 -16.70 -12.39 9.63
C ILE A 54 -16.29 -13.69 8.93
N VAL A 55 -15.69 -13.59 7.75
CA VAL A 55 -15.16 -14.73 7.00
C VAL A 55 -13.72 -14.98 7.47
N VAL A 56 -13.58 -15.95 8.37
CA VAL A 56 -12.27 -16.42 8.87
C VAL A 56 -11.79 -17.56 7.98
N PRO A 57 -10.70 -17.38 7.21
CA PRO A 57 -10.15 -18.44 6.37
C PRO A 57 -9.37 -19.47 7.22
N GLY A 58 -9.09 -20.64 6.63
CA GLY A 58 -8.24 -21.65 7.25
C GLY A 58 -6.73 -21.37 7.07
N TYR A 59 -5.91 -22.32 7.51
CA TYR A 59 -4.47 -22.35 7.25
C TYR A 59 -4.17 -22.25 5.73
N TYR A 60 -3.15 -21.48 5.33
CA TYR A 60 -2.90 -20.99 3.95
C TYR A 60 -4.00 -20.11 3.30
N GLY A 61 -5.16 -19.92 3.93
CA GLY A 61 -6.29 -19.20 3.34
C GLY A 61 -6.21 -17.67 3.40
N THR A 62 -5.13 -17.10 3.94
CA THR A 62 -4.77 -15.69 3.82
C THR A 62 -3.54 -15.55 2.93
N ARG A 63 -3.56 -14.58 2.00
CA ARG A 63 -2.41 -14.25 1.17
C ARG A 63 -1.36 -13.53 2.02
N LEU A 64 -0.08 -13.81 1.81
CA LEU A 64 1.01 -13.12 2.50
C LEU A 64 1.86 -12.34 1.50
N ALA A 65 2.13 -11.08 1.81
CA ALA A 65 3.01 -10.21 1.05
C ALA A 65 4.28 -9.90 1.86
N GLN A 66 5.45 -9.86 1.21
CA GLN A 66 6.69 -9.39 1.85
C GLN A 66 6.56 -7.94 2.32
N VAL A 67 7.10 -7.63 3.50
CA VAL A 67 7.07 -6.26 4.05
C VAL A 67 8.01 -5.32 3.29
N ALA A 68 9.10 -5.84 2.70
CA ALA A 68 10.15 -5.05 2.07
C ALA A 68 9.78 -4.43 0.70
N ASP A 69 9.04 -5.16 -0.13
CA ASP A 69 8.72 -4.79 -1.52
C ASP A 69 7.21 -4.91 -1.84
N GLY A 70 6.44 -5.65 -1.03
CA GLY A 70 5.03 -5.94 -1.26
C GLY A 70 4.77 -7.17 -2.14
N ASP A 71 5.81 -7.92 -2.53
CA ASP A 71 5.66 -9.12 -3.35
C ASP A 71 4.79 -10.16 -2.63
N LEU A 72 3.75 -10.65 -3.32
CA LEU A 72 2.99 -11.82 -2.88
C LEU A 72 3.88 -13.07 -2.87
N VAL A 73 3.70 -13.89 -1.85
CA VAL A 73 4.41 -15.17 -1.69
C VAL A 73 3.41 -16.31 -1.52
N PHE A 74 3.69 -17.45 -2.15
CA PHE A 74 2.97 -18.72 -2.05
C PHE A 74 1.59 -18.76 -2.73
N ILE A 75 1.29 -17.83 -3.64
CA ILE A 75 -0.05 -17.68 -4.26
C ILE A 75 -0.22 -18.47 -5.57
N SER A 76 0.89 -18.88 -6.21
CA SER A 76 0.86 -19.73 -7.40
C SER A 76 1.24 -21.17 -7.07
N ALA A 77 0.59 -22.14 -7.74
CA ALA A 77 0.94 -23.56 -7.59
C ALA A 77 2.42 -23.84 -7.92
N TRP A 78 3.02 -23.04 -8.81
CA TRP A 78 4.44 -23.14 -9.15
C TRP A 78 5.35 -22.70 -8.01
N GLU A 79 5.01 -21.64 -7.26
CA GLU A 79 5.77 -21.21 -6.09
C GLU A 79 5.58 -22.18 -4.90
N SER A 80 4.41 -22.81 -4.76
CA SER A 80 4.20 -23.87 -3.77
C SER A 80 5.01 -25.14 -4.03
N LEU A 81 5.35 -25.44 -5.30
CA LEU A 81 6.08 -26.65 -5.71
C LEU A 81 7.58 -26.44 -5.94
N PHE A 82 7.98 -25.27 -6.43
CA PHE A 82 9.35 -24.96 -6.86
C PHE A 82 9.93 -23.69 -6.21
N GLY A 83 9.18 -23.05 -5.30
CA GLY A 83 9.65 -21.87 -4.58
C GLY A 83 10.80 -22.17 -3.62
N THR A 84 11.86 -21.37 -3.72
CA THR A 84 13.06 -21.46 -2.85
C THR A 84 13.02 -20.50 -1.66
N ARG A 85 11.96 -19.68 -1.55
CA ARG A 85 11.72 -18.70 -0.48
C ARG A 85 11.35 -19.39 0.83
N SER A 86 12.09 -19.12 1.90
CA SER A 86 11.80 -19.68 3.24
C SER A 86 10.68 -18.90 3.93
N LEU A 87 9.49 -19.51 4.03
CA LEU A 87 8.35 -18.92 4.74
C LEU A 87 8.48 -18.94 6.28
N VAL A 88 9.45 -19.65 6.86
CA VAL A 88 9.65 -19.75 8.32
C VAL A 88 9.68 -18.37 8.99
N LEU A 89 8.99 -18.20 10.12
CA LEU A 89 8.98 -16.96 10.90
C LEU A 89 10.39 -16.58 11.41
N PRO A 90 10.78 -15.29 11.38
CA PRO A 90 12.06 -14.83 11.90
C PRO A 90 12.05 -14.79 13.45
N PHE A 91 12.37 -15.92 14.10
CA PHE A 91 12.53 -15.97 15.55
C PHE A 91 13.94 -15.49 15.99
N PRO A 92 14.06 -14.74 17.11
CA PRO A 92 15.35 -14.38 17.69
C PRO A 92 16.23 -15.61 17.95
N GLY A 93 17.51 -15.52 17.58
CA GLY A 93 18.49 -16.59 17.81
C GLY A 93 18.57 -17.69 16.74
N MET A 94 17.72 -17.69 15.69
CA MET A 94 17.74 -18.75 14.66
C MET A 94 18.92 -18.70 13.66
N GLY A 95 19.98 -17.95 13.97
CA GLY A 95 21.19 -17.82 13.16
C GLY A 95 20.92 -17.24 11.77
N ASN A 96 21.64 -17.74 10.76
CA ASN A 96 21.54 -17.25 9.37
C ASN A 96 20.24 -17.64 8.64
N ARG A 97 19.26 -18.27 9.30
CA ARG A 97 17.93 -18.51 8.74
C ARG A 97 17.12 -17.21 8.74
N LYS A 98 17.37 -16.38 7.73
CA LYS A 98 16.56 -15.19 7.43
C LYS A 98 15.15 -15.64 7.01
N GLY A 99 14.27 -15.80 8.00
CA GLY A 99 12.84 -15.94 7.78
C GLY A 99 12.28 -14.68 7.11
N LEU A 100 11.33 -14.83 6.19
CA LEU A 100 10.73 -13.68 5.52
C LEU A 100 9.76 -12.95 6.46
N GLU A 101 9.95 -11.64 6.59
CA GLU A 101 9.01 -10.74 7.21
C GLU A 101 7.86 -10.49 6.21
N LEU A 102 6.69 -11.05 6.51
CA LEU A 102 5.50 -10.97 5.68
C LEU A 102 4.36 -10.33 6.48
N ARG A 103 3.41 -9.73 5.77
CA ARG A 103 2.14 -9.22 6.31
C ARG A 103 0.95 -9.89 5.60
N PRO A 104 -0.23 -9.96 6.26
CA PRO A 104 -1.47 -10.34 5.59
C PRO A 104 -1.81 -9.40 4.42
N ASP A 105 -2.29 -9.96 3.31
CA ASP A 105 -2.76 -9.24 2.12
C ASP A 105 -4.15 -9.76 1.69
N GLY A 106 -5.12 -9.70 2.60
CA GLY A 106 -6.47 -10.20 2.31
C GLY A 106 -6.60 -11.73 2.26
N ILE A 107 -7.83 -12.23 2.24
CA ILE A 107 -8.09 -13.67 2.13
C ILE A 107 -7.86 -14.16 0.70
N LEU A 108 -7.56 -15.44 0.56
CA LEU A 108 -7.22 -16.07 -0.72
C LEU A 108 -8.48 -16.24 -1.60
N GLN A 109 -8.77 -15.26 -2.45
CA GLN A 109 -9.95 -15.34 -3.32
C GLN A 109 -9.82 -16.41 -4.43
N THR A 110 -8.63 -16.54 -5.01
CA THR A 110 -8.34 -17.39 -6.18
C THR A 110 -6.88 -17.82 -6.17
N VAL A 111 -6.58 -19.04 -6.63
CA VAL A 111 -5.22 -19.57 -6.88
C VAL A 111 -5.01 -19.73 -8.38
N THR A 112 -3.89 -19.22 -8.91
CA THR A 112 -3.49 -19.47 -10.30
C THR A 112 -2.69 -20.76 -10.39
N VAL A 113 -3.21 -21.71 -11.16
CA VAL A 113 -2.62 -23.05 -11.35
C VAL A 113 -1.77 -23.08 -12.62
N ILE A 114 -2.28 -22.50 -13.71
CA ILE A 114 -1.54 -22.28 -14.96
C ILE A 114 -1.66 -20.80 -15.32
N PRO A 115 -0.54 -20.04 -15.34
CA PRO A 115 -0.55 -18.62 -15.73
C PRO A 115 -1.29 -18.38 -17.04
N PHE A 116 -2.17 -17.37 -17.06
CA PHE A 116 -3.01 -16.96 -18.18
C PHE A 116 -4.03 -17.99 -18.71
N LEU A 117 -4.08 -19.22 -18.20
CA LEU A 117 -4.93 -20.29 -18.72
C LEU A 117 -5.91 -20.88 -17.70
N TYR A 118 -5.49 -21.08 -16.44
CA TYR A 118 -6.34 -21.76 -15.45
C TYR A 118 -6.08 -21.30 -14.01
N SER A 119 -7.16 -20.92 -13.34
CA SER A 119 -7.20 -20.52 -11.93
C SER A 119 -8.43 -21.12 -11.24
N VAL A 120 -8.35 -21.32 -9.93
CA VAL A 120 -9.38 -21.95 -9.09
C VAL A 120 -9.80 -20.98 -8.00
N GLU A 121 -11.11 -20.74 -7.87
CA GLU A 121 -11.67 -19.95 -6.77
C GLU A 121 -11.54 -20.70 -5.44
N VAL A 122 -11.27 -19.98 -4.35
CA VAL A 122 -11.12 -20.54 -3.01
C VAL A 122 -12.11 -19.91 -2.04
N TYR A 123 -12.00 -18.59 -1.78
CA TYR A 123 -12.99 -17.86 -0.99
C TYR A 123 -13.84 -16.86 -1.79
N GLY A 124 -13.47 -16.55 -3.05
CA GLY A 124 -14.10 -15.50 -3.86
C GLY A 124 -15.61 -15.66 -4.01
N SER A 125 -16.07 -16.77 -4.62
CA SER A 125 -17.50 -17.06 -4.77
C SER A 125 -18.26 -17.16 -3.44
N VAL A 126 -17.61 -17.50 -2.33
CA VAL A 126 -18.27 -17.54 -1.00
C VAL A 126 -18.50 -16.12 -0.47
N VAL A 127 -17.50 -15.23 -0.55
CA VAL A 127 -17.66 -13.82 -0.18
C VAL A 127 -18.71 -13.14 -1.08
N ASP A 128 -18.58 -13.32 -2.40
CA ASP A 128 -19.50 -12.74 -3.37
C ASP A 128 -20.93 -13.30 -3.22
N ALA A 129 -21.08 -14.58 -2.86
CA ALA A 129 -22.39 -15.16 -2.57
C ALA A 129 -22.99 -14.55 -1.29
N LEU A 130 -22.23 -14.46 -0.19
CA LEU A 130 -22.71 -13.87 1.07
C LEU A 130 -23.13 -12.41 0.90
N GLN A 131 -22.35 -11.61 0.17
CA GLN A 131 -22.69 -10.20 -0.11
C GLN A 131 -23.98 -10.07 -0.93
N ARG A 132 -24.20 -10.95 -1.92
CA ARG A 132 -25.43 -10.99 -2.74
C ARG A 132 -26.64 -11.56 -1.99
N PHE A 133 -26.47 -12.59 -1.16
CA PHE A 133 -27.58 -13.26 -0.46
C PHE A 133 -28.26 -12.36 0.59
N HIS A 134 -27.58 -11.30 1.01
CA HIS A 134 -28.07 -10.30 1.95
C HIS A 134 -28.33 -8.92 1.33
N ASP A 135 -28.30 -8.79 -0.01
CA ASP A 135 -28.49 -7.51 -0.73
C ASP A 135 -27.67 -6.33 -0.15
N GLY A 136 -26.46 -6.59 0.35
CA GLY A 136 -25.61 -5.60 1.01
C GLY A 136 -26.07 -5.10 2.40
N GLN A 137 -27.16 -5.63 2.96
CA GLN A 137 -27.69 -5.27 4.28
C GLN A 137 -26.80 -5.75 5.44
N VAL A 138 -26.07 -6.86 5.23
CA VAL A 138 -25.15 -7.46 6.21
C VAL A 138 -23.71 -7.17 5.82
N MET A 139 -22.91 -6.67 6.76
CA MET A 139 -21.50 -6.37 6.50
C MET A 139 -20.66 -7.66 6.47
N VAL A 140 -20.20 -8.08 5.29
CA VAL A 140 -19.31 -9.24 5.12
C VAL A 140 -17.85 -8.79 5.22
N VAL A 141 -17.13 -9.24 6.25
CA VAL A 141 -15.74 -8.83 6.56
C VAL A 141 -14.77 -10.00 6.41
N PRO A 142 -13.91 -10.01 5.37
CA PRO A 142 -12.81 -10.96 5.26
C PRO A 142 -11.72 -10.73 6.33
N LEU A 143 -11.45 -11.71 7.20
CA LEU A 143 -10.40 -11.61 8.21
C LEU A 143 -9.07 -12.17 7.71
N ALA A 144 -8.14 -11.30 7.33
CA ALA A 144 -6.79 -11.68 6.92
C ALA A 144 -5.84 -11.72 8.12
N TYR A 145 -5.12 -12.84 8.31
CA TYR A 145 -4.14 -13.03 9.39
C TYR A 145 -2.91 -13.84 8.93
N ASP A 146 -1.77 -13.69 9.61
CA ASP A 146 -0.57 -14.47 9.29
C ASP A 146 -0.69 -15.88 9.89
N TRP A 147 -1.14 -16.83 9.07
CA TRP A 147 -1.34 -18.23 9.43
C TRP A 147 -0.06 -18.97 9.84
N ARG A 148 1.13 -18.37 9.67
CA ARG A 148 2.41 -18.93 10.14
C ARG A 148 2.61 -18.75 11.65
N ALA A 149 1.99 -17.73 12.22
CA ALA A 149 1.95 -17.54 13.67
C ALA A 149 0.92 -18.48 14.30
N ALA A 150 1.02 -18.67 15.63
CA ALA A 150 -0.17 -19.05 16.38
C ALA A 150 -1.24 -17.96 16.15
N GLY A 151 -2.48 -18.38 15.93
CA GLY A 151 -3.57 -17.47 15.54
C GLY A 151 -3.94 -16.45 16.60
N PRO A 152 -4.84 -15.50 16.25
CA PRO A 152 -5.45 -14.58 17.20
C PRO A 152 -6.27 -15.31 18.28
#